data_AF-A0A418YQ73-F1
#
_entry.id   AF-A0A418YQ73-F1
#
_cell.length_a   1.000
_cell.length_b   1.000
_cell.length_c   1.000
_cell.angle_alpha   90.00
_cell.angle_beta   90.00
_cell.angle_gamma   90.00
#
_symmetry.space_group_name_H-M   'P 1'
#
loop_
_entity.id
_entity.type
_entity.pdbx_description
1 polymer ?
#
loop_
_entity_poly.entity_id
_entity_poly.type
_entity_poly.pdbx_seq_one_letter_code
_entity_poly.pdbx_strand_id
1 'polypeptide(L)'
;MTHKPATHPDQLALDWENDPAIEAMIEARVARRAEAAAFHWRLRLVAIETCMMGSLVIIAGIALHQPPLQAIRAGILVAAACCASGLLLIGLSGACGMVFSRLRQWRAQ
;
A
#
# COMPACT_ATOMS: atom_id res chain seq x y z
N MET A 1 25.02 3.32 -33.88
CA MET A 1 25.23 4.77 -34.02
C MET A 1 24.58 5.44 -32.82
N THR A 2 25.40 5.77 -31.82
CA THR A 2 25.00 6.37 -30.55
C THR A 2 24.72 7.86 -30.77
N HIS A 3 23.44 8.25 -30.71
CA HIS A 3 23.03 9.64 -30.81
C HIS A 3 23.36 10.31 -29.46
N LYS A 4 24.53 10.95 -29.35
CA LYS A 4 24.88 11.78 -28.18
C LYS A 4 24.13 13.10 -28.33
N PRO A 5 23.13 13.42 -27.49
CA PRO A 5 22.47 14.72 -27.58
C PRO A 5 23.51 15.80 -27.24
N ALA A 6 23.58 16.83 -28.08
CA ALA A 6 24.46 17.97 -27.84
C ALA A 6 23.99 18.69 -26.56
N THR A 7 24.87 18.72 -25.56
CA THR A 7 24.64 19.42 -24.28
C THR A 7 24.46 20.92 -24.55
N HIS A 8 23.26 21.43 -24.28
CA HIS A 8 22.96 22.86 -24.41
C HIS A 8 23.70 23.63 -23.30
N PRO A 9 24.21 24.86 -23.52
CA PRO A 9 24.95 25.63 -22.51
C PRO A 9 24.17 25.93 -21.21
N ASP A 10 22.84 25.82 -21.24
CA ASP A 10 21.96 25.97 -20.06
C ASP A 10 21.59 24.63 -19.40
N GLN A 11 22.07 23.52 -19.96
CA GLN A 11 21.88 22.20 -19.39
C GLN A 11 22.87 22.04 -18.24
N LEU A 12 22.37 22.23 -17.02
CA LEU A 12 23.08 21.87 -15.78
C LEU A 12 23.69 20.48 -16.00
N ALA A 13 25.03 20.42 -16.09
CA ALA A 13 25.80 19.18 -16.12
C ALA A 13 25.72 18.53 -14.74
N LEU A 14 24.52 18.08 -14.38
CA LEU A 14 24.31 17.28 -13.21
C LEU A 14 24.77 15.88 -13.59
N ASP A 15 26.01 15.59 -13.23
CA ASP A 15 26.62 14.26 -13.31
C ASP A 15 25.99 13.32 -12.27
N TRP A 16 24.65 13.22 -12.30
CA TRP A 16 23.84 12.38 -11.42
C TRP A 16 24.09 10.89 -11.66
N GLU A 17 24.59 10.54 -12.84
CA GLU A 17 24.74 9.15 -13.31
C GLU A 17 25.93 8.43 -12.66
N ASN A 18 26.83 9.15 -11.97
CA ASN A 18 28.09 8.60 -11.47
C ASN A 18 28.33 8.78 -9.96
N ASP A 19 27.44 9.45 -9.23
CA ASP A 19 27.59 9.64 -7.78
C ASP A 19 26.73 8.63 -6.99
N PRO A 20 27.32 7.57 -6.43
CA PRO A 20 26.60 6.53 -5.69
C PRO A 20 25.90 7.08 -4.44
N ALA A 21 26.34 8.23 -3.90
CA ALA A 21 25.68 8.86 -2.76
C ALA A 21 24.34 9.51 -3.16
N ILE A 22 24.26 10.06 -4.38
CA ILE A 22 23.01 10.61 -4.91
C ILE A 22 22.03 9.48 -5.24
N GLU A 23 22.49 8.41 -5.88
CA GLU A 23 21.63 7.27 -6.23
C GLU A 23 21.00 6.64 -4.98
N ALA A 24 21.80 6.41 -3.92
CA ALA A 24 21.30 5.92 -2.64
C ALA A 24 20.28 6.87 -1.99
N MET A 25 20.49 8.19 -2.11
CA MET A 25 19.54 9.19 -1.61
C MET A 25 18.23 9.18 -2.40
N ILE A 26 18.28 8.99 -3.72
CA ILE A 26 17.09 8.89 -4.58
C ILE A 26 16.33 7.61 -4.24
N GLU A 27 17.01 6.47 -4.14
CA GLU A 27 16.40 5.18 -3.79
C GLU A 27 15.68 5.25 -2.43
N ALA A 28 16.31 5.84 -1.41
CA ALA A 28 15.70 6.01 -0.10
C ALA A 28 14.43 6.89 -0.13
N ARG A 29 14.38 7.91 -0.99
CA ARG A 29 13.20 8.76 -1.16
C ARG A 29 12.10 8.05 -1.95
N VAL A 30 12.47 7.34 -3.01
CA VAL A 30 11.54 6.54 -3.81
C VAL A 30 10.93 5.44 -2.96
N ALA A 31 11.73 4.74 -2.15
CA ALA A 31 11.25 3.73 -1.22
C ALA A 31 10.21 4.30 -0.25
N ARG A 32 10.48 5.43 0.40
CA ARG A 32 9.50 6.07 1.31
C ARG A 32 8.21 6.48 0.60
N ARG A 33 8.29 6.99 -0.62
CA ARG A 33 7.09 7.36 -1.40
C ARG A 33 6.32 6.12 -1.87
N ALA A 34 7.03 5.09 -2.29
CA ALA A 34 6.44 3.82 -2.70
C ALA A 34 5.73 3.14 -1.53
N GLU A 35 6.32 3.14 -0.34
CA GLU A 35 5.70 2.62 0.89
C GLU A 35 4.41 3.37 1.25
N ALA A 36 4.44 4.71 1.23
CA ALA A 36 3.27 5.54 1.50
C ALA A 36 2.14 5.33 0.47
N ALA A 37 2.50 5.28 -0.82
CA ALA A 37 1.54 5.00 -1.89
C ALA A 37 0.95 3.60 -1.75
N ALA A 38 1.78 2.58 -1.52
CA ALA A 38 1.34 1.21 -1.37
C ALA A 38 0.42 1.03 -0.15
N PHE A 39 0.66 1.75 0.95
CA PHE A 39 -0.25 1.76 2.10
C PHE A 39 -1.62 2.35 1.72
N HIS A 40 -1.65 3.49 1.02
CA HIS A 40 -2.89 4.10 0.56
C HIS A 40 -3.68 3.20 -0.39
N TRP A 41 -3.01 2.55 -1.35
CA TRP A 41 -3.65 1.60 -2.27
C TRP A 41 -4.24 0.39 -1.56
N ARG A 42 -3.51 -0.19 -0.60
CA ARG A 42 -4.02 -1.31 0.20
C ARG A 42 -5.22 -0.91 1.05
N LEU A 43 -5.19 0.29 1.67
CA LEU A 43 -6.34 0.81 2.42
C LEU A 43 -7.57 1.01 1.54
N ARG A 44 -7.39 1.55 0.32
CA ARG A 44 -8.48 1.69 -0.64
C ARG A 44 -9.08 0.33 -1.02
N LEU A 45 -8.24 -0.68 -1.22
CA LEU A 45 -8.71 -2.03 -1.55
C LEU A 45 -9.55 -2.64 -0.41
N VAL A 46 -9.06 -2.55 0.83
CA VAL A 46 -9.79 -3.03 2.03
C VAL A 46 -11.11 -2.29 2.22
N ALA A 47 -11.14 -0.97 1.99
CA ALA A 47 -12.37 -0.19 2.07
C ALA A 47 -13.41 -0.66 1.05
N ILE A 48 -13.00 -0.87 -0.21
CA ILE A 48 -13.89 -1.36 -1.28
C ILE A 48 -14.41 -2.76 -0.94
N GLU A 49 -13.53 -3.68 -0.53
CA GLU A 49 -13.90 -5.04 -0.14
C GLU A 49 -14.90 -5.05 1.02
N THR A 50 -14.66 -4.23 2.05
CA THR A 50 -15.53 -4.09 3.22
C THR A 50 -16.90 -3.58 2.82
N CYS A 51 -16.97 -2.52 2.02
CA CYS A 51 -18.23 -1.98 1.50
C CYS A 51 -18.97 -3.00 0.63
N MET A 52 -18.25 -3.71 -0.24
CA MET A 52 -18.81 -4.73 -1.11
C MET A 52 -19.42 -5.88 -0.31
N MET A 53 -18.66 -6.51 0.59
CA MET A 53 -19.15 -7.61 1.44
C MET A 53 -20.30 -7.17 2.34
N GLY A 54 -20.19 -6.01 2.99
CA GLY A 54 -21.26 -5.48 3.84
C GLY A 54 -22.57 -5.27 3.06
N SER A 55 -22.49 -4.62 1.90
CA SER A 55 -23.67 -4.40 1.04
C SER A 55 -24.29 -5.71 0.53
N LEU A 56 -23.48 -6.66 0.08
CA LEU A 56 -23.94 -7.96 -0.42
C LEU A 56 -24.64 -8.77 0.67
N VAL A 57 -24.10 -8.80 1.89
CA VAL A 57 -24.71 -9.51 3.02
C VAL A 57 -26.05 -8.90 3.40
N ILE A 58 -26.15 -7.56 3.42
CA ILE A 58 -27.40 -6.86 3.73
C ILE A 58 -28.45 -7.15 2.65
N ILE A 59 -28.09 -6.98 1.38
CA ILE A 59 -28.98 -7.22 0.24
C ILE A 59 -29.44 -8.68 0.21
N ALA A 60 -28.53 -9.62 0.43
CA ALA A 60 -28.85 -11.05 0.50
C ALA A 60 -29.80 -11.35 1.66
N GLY A 61 -29.57 -10.77 2.83
CA GLY A 61 -30.46 -10.95 3.99
C GLY A 61 -31.87 -10.43 3.73
N ILE A 62 -32.00 -9.27 3.07
CA ILE A 62 -33.30 -8.73 2.66
C ILE A 62 -33.97 -9.62 1.60
N ALA A 63 -33.22 -10.10 0.61
CA ALA A 63 -33.72 -11.00 -0.43
C ALA A 63 -34.19 -12.35 0.13
N LEU A 64 -33.59 -12.81 1.23
CA LEU A 64 -33.98 -14.01 1.98
C LEU A 64 -35.18 -13.79 2.92
N HIS A 65 -35.87 -12.64 2.84
CA HIS A 65 -36.97 -12.26 3.73
C HIS A 65 -36.62 -12.31 5.22
N GLN A 66 -35.33 -12.17 5.57
CA GLN A 66 -34.91 -12.09 6.96
C GLN A 66 -35.36 -10.75 7.57
N PRO A 67 -35.58 -10.69 8.89
CA PRO A 67 -35.85 -9.42 9.55
C PRO A 67 -34.74 -8.40 9.20
N PRO A 68 -35.08 -7.20 8.69
CA PRO A 68 -34.09 -6.26 8.16
C PRO A 68 -33.05 -5.88 9.22
N LEU A 69 -33.45 -5.84 10.49
CA LEU A 69 -32.55 -5.58 11.61
C LEU A 69 -31.49 -6.69 11.80
N GLN A 70 -31.85 -7.95 11.55
CA GLN A 70 -30.90 -9.08 11.61
C GLN A 70 -29.96 -9.06 10.40
N ALA A 71 -30.47 -8.77 9.21
CA ALA A 71 -29.66 -8.64 8.00
C ALA A 71 -28.62 -7.50 8.12
N ILE A 72 -29.04 -6.34 8.64
CA ILE A 72 -28.13 -5.20 8.90
C ILE A 72 -27.07 -5.59 9.93
N ARG A 73 -27.46 -6.23 11.04
CA ARG A 73 -26.52 -6.67 12.07
C ARG A 73 -25.48 -7.64 11.51
N ALA A 74 -25.90 -8.62 10.71
CA ALA A 74 -25.01 -9.57 10.06
C ALA A 74 -24.06 -8.87 9.09
N GLY A 75 -24.57 -7.96 8.26
CA GLY A 75 -23.75 -7.18 7.34
C GLY A 75 -22.69 -6.33 8.04
N ILE A 76 -23.06 -5.65 9.13
CA ILE A 76 -22.12 -4.86 9.93
C ILE A 76 -21.05 -5.75 10.58
N LEU A 77 -21.44 -6.91 11.12
CA LEU A 77 -20.49 -7.87 11.71
C LEU A 77 -19.47 -8.37 10.68
N VAL A 78 -19.93 -8.74 9.48
CA VAL A 78 -19.06 -9.21 8.40
C VAL A 78 -18.16 -8.07 7.90
N ALA A 79 -18.70 -6.87 7.71
CA ALA A 79 -17.92 -5.71 7.32
C ALA A 79 -16.84 -5.37 8.36
N ALA A 80 -17.17 -5.40 9.65
CA ALA A 80 -16.21 -5.17 10.73
C ALA A 80 -15.12 -6.24 10.76
N ALA A 81 -15.48 -7.52 10.60
CA ALA A 81 -14.52 -8.62 10.57
C ALA A 81 -13.55 -8.51 9.39
N CYS A 82 -14.08 -8.21 8.20
CA CYS A 82 -13.29 -8.04 6.97
C CYS A 82 -12.38 -6.80 7.03
N CYS A 83 -12.87 -5.69 7.60
CA CYS A 83 -12.05 -4.51 7.83
C CYS A 83 -10.93 -4.79 8.83
N ALA A 84 -11.23 -5.46 9.95
CA ALA A 84 -10.25 -5.81 10.96
C ALA A 84 -9.14 -6.73 10.40
N SER A 85 -9.51 -7.75 9.64
CA SER A 85 -8.53 -8.63 8.98
C SER A 85 -7.69 -7.89 7.93
N GLY A 86 -8.31 -7.02 7.13
CA GLY A 86 -7.62 -6.19 6.15
C GLY A 86 -6.59 -5.24 6.79
N LEU A 87 -6.98 -4.53 7.85
CA LEU A 87 -6.07 -3.65 8.61
C LEU A 87 -4.94 -4.42 9.28
N LEU A 88 -5.24 -5.60 9.84
CA LEU A 88 -4.23 -6.47 10.44
C LEU A 88 -3.18 -6.89 9.39
N LEU A 89 -3.60 -7.30 8.19
CA LEU A 89 -2.68 -7.69 7.10
C LEU A 89 -1.81 -6.53 6.63
N ILE A 90 -2.39 -5.33 6.52
CA ILE A 90 -1.62 -4.12 6.16
C ILE A 90 -0.59 -3.80 7.25
N GLY A 91 -1.00 -3.84 8.52
CA GLY A 91 -0.12 -3.62 9.65
C GLY A 91 1.03 -4.63 9.71
N LEU A 92 0.72 -5.93 9.52
CA LEU A 92 1.72 -7.00 9.48
C LEU A 92 2.70 -6.82 8.33
N SER A 93 2.21 -6.42 7.14
CA SER A 93 3.06 -6.15 5.98
C SER A 93 4.04 -5.01 6.24
N GLY A 94 3.60 -3.94 6.92
CA GLY A 94 4.48 -2.84 7.34
C GLY A 94 5.47 -3.28 8.41
N ALA A 95 5.04 -4.06 9.39
CA ALA A 95 5.89 -4.59 10.45
C ALA A 95 6.99 -5.51 9.90
N CYS A 96 6.66 -6.39 8.95
CA CYS A 96 7.64 -7.24 8.28
C CYS A 96 8.74 -6.42 7.57
N GLY A 97 8.39 -5.32 6.91
CA GLY A 97 9.38 -4.42 6.28
C GLY A 97 10.36 -3.82 7.31
N MET A 98 9.86 -3.38 8.46
CA MET A 98 10.69 -2.84 9.55
C MET A 98 11.56 -3.91 10.24
N VAL A 99 11.02 -5.11 10.45
CA VAL A 99 11.78 -6.22 11.04
C VAL A 99 12.89 -6.67 10.09
N PHE A 100 12.60 -6.76 8.79
CA PHE A 100 13.60 -7.15 7.80
C PHE A 100 14.75 -6.13 7.67
N SER A 101 14.45 -4.83 7.72
CA SER A 101 15.48 -3.78 7.70
C SER A 101 16.36 -3.82 8.95
N ARG A 102 15.76 -4.03 10.14
CA ARG A 102 16.51 -4.22 11.39
C ARG A 102 17.38 -5.48 11.39
N LEU A 103 16.87 -6.59 10.88
CA LEU A 103 17.63 -7.84 10.74
C LEU A 103 18.79 -7.69 9.76
N ARG A 104 18.60 -6.95 8.66
CA ARG A 104 19.67 -6.66 7.71
C ARG A 104 20.76 -5.78 8.33
N GLN A 105 20.40 -4.77 9.12
CA GLN A 105 21.37 -3.96 9.87
C GLN A 105 22.16 -4.80 10.88
N TRP A 106 21.49 -5.69 11.60
CA TRP A 106 22.14 -6.62 12.54
C TRP A 106 23.09 -7.61 11.87
N ARG A 107 22.81 -8.04 10.64
CA ARG A 107 23.68 -8.95 9.87
C ARG A 107 24.82 -8.25 9.12
N ALA A 108 24.75 -6.93 8.96
CA ALA A 108 25.79 -6.14 8.31
C ALA A 108 26.80 -5.53 9.32
N GLN A 109 26.55 -5.71 10.62
CA GLN A 109 27.52 -5.53 11.70
C GLN A 109 28.26 -6.84 11.97
#